data_AF-A0A3A0C126-F1
#
_entry.id   AF-A0A3A0C126-F1
#
_cell.length_a   1.000
_cell.length_b   1.000
_cell.length_c   1.000
_cell.angle_alpha   90.00
_cell.angle_beta   90.00
_cell.angle_gamma   90.00
#
_symmetry.space_group_name_H-M   'P 1'
#
loop_
_entity.id
_entity.type
_entity.pdbx_description
1 polymer ?
#
loop_
_entity_poly.entity_id
_entity_poly.type
_entity_poly.pdbx_seq_one_letter_code
_entity_poly.pdbx_strand_id
1 'polypeptide(L)' 'MLNEFWAKRDLAAKKGIKILSGYVAVTEQTYYITVQAKDYRSLLEFFEPLASTQTGGIHPVTTMDGWTKHIDPKRKG' A
#
# COMPACT_ATOMS: atom_id res chain seq x y z
N MET A 1 -1.67 13.96 11.35
CA MET A 1 -1.53 12.57 11.89
C MET A 1 -2.71 11.72 11.44
N LEU A 2 -2.51 10.45 11.05
CA LEU A 2 -3.39 9.49 10.31
C LEU A 2 -4.70 10.01 9.66
N ASN A 3 -5.64 10.59 10.40
CA ASN A 3 -6.85 11.24 9.87
C ASN A 3 -6.57 12.27 8.76
N GLU A 4 -5.55 13.12 8.94
CA GLU A 4 -5.17 14.11 7.93
C GLU A 4 -4.54 13.46 6.69
N PHE A 5 -3.81 12.37 6.89
CA PHE A 5 -3.27 11.57 5.80
C PHE A 5 -4.41 10.91 5.02
N TRP A 6 -5.39 10.34 5.73
CA TRP A 6 -6.55 9.69 5.14
C TRP A 6 -7.48 10.67 4.42
N ALA A 7 -7.58 11.91 4.93
CA ALA A 7 -8.31 12.99 4.27
C ALA A 7 -7.71 13.36 2.90
N LYS A 8 -6.41 13.11 2.68
CA LYS A 8 -5.71 13.38 1.41
C LYS A 8 -5.77 12.20 0.41
N ARG A 9 -6.52 11.14 0.69
CA ARG A 9 -6.61 9.96 -0.20
C ARG A 9 -7.03 10.28 -1.64
N ASP A 10 -7.92 11.27 -1.82
CA ASP A 10 -8.39 11.66 -3.16
C ASP A 10 -7.27 12.36 -3.96
N LEU A 11 -6.34 13.03 -3.27
CA LEU A 11 -5.14 13.58 -3.90
C LEU A 11 -4.17 12.48 -4.31
N ALA A 12 -4.05 11.41 -3.51
CA ALA A 12 -3.24 10.24 -3.84
C ALA A 12 -3.77 9.53 -5.09
N ALA A 13 -5.10 9.41 -5.22
CA ALA A 13 -5.74 8.85 -6.42
C ALA A 13 -5.36 9.64 -7.69
N LYS A 14 -5.33 10.98 -7.62
CA LYS A 14 -4.88 11.84 -8.73
C LYS A 14 -3.40 11.66 -9.10
N LYS A 15 -2.59 11.18 -8.15
CA LYS A 15 -1.16 10.86 -8.36
C LYS A 15 -0.93 9.42 -8.83
N GLY A 16 -1.99 8.67 -9.16
CA GLY A 16 -1.89 7.30 -9.65
C GLY A 16 -1.74 6.24 -8.56
N ILE A 17 -2.01 6.58 -7.29
CA ILE A 17 -2.10 5.62 -6.19
C ILE A 17 -3.53 5.11 -6.11
N LYS A 18 -3.73 3.80 -6.26
CA LYS A 18 -5.03 3.16 -6.03
C LYS A 18 -5.01 2.47 -4.68
N ILE A 19 -5.79 2.96 -3.73
CA ILE A 19 -5.98 2.28 -2.44
C ILE A 19 -6.83 1.03 -2.69
N LEU A 20 -6.31 -0.14 -2.32
CA LEU A 20 -6.99 -1.43 -2.45
C LEU A 20 -7.72 -1.80 -1.15
N SER A 21 -7.11 -1.53 0.00
CA SER A 21 -7.71 -1.78 1.31
C SER A 21 -7.08 -0.90 2.40
N GLY A 22 -7.85 -0.66 3.47
CA GLY A 22 -7.37 -0.06 4.70
C GLY A 22 -8.12 -0.70 5.88
N TYR A 23 -7.40 -1.22 6.88
CA TYR A 23 -8.01 -1.84 8.05
C TYR A 23 -7.13 -1.72 9.30
N VAL A 24 -7.77 -1.85 10.47
CA VAL A 24 -7.09 -1.85 11.77
C VAL A 24 -7.04 -3.27 12.30
N ALA A 25 -5.86 -3.80 12.51
CA ALA A 25 -5.66 -5.02 13.29
C ALA A 25 -5.63 -4.64 14.77
N VAL A 26 -6.80 -4.67 15.43
CA VAL A 26 -6.99 -4.15 16.80
C VAL A 26 -6.10 -4.88 17.81
N THR A 27 -5.93 -6.19 17.66
CA THR A 27 -5.06 -7.01 18.52
C THR A 27 -3.59 -6.64 18.41
N GLU A 28 -3.15 -6.21 17.23
CA GLU A 28 -1.78 -5.82 16.92
C GLU A 28 -1.57 -4.30 17.05
N GLN A 29 -2.63 -3.55 17.35
CA GLN A 29 -2.66 -2.09 17.39
C GLN A 29 -2.04 -1.45 16.14
N THR A 30 -2.23 -2.10 14.98
CA THR A 30 -1.57 -1.73 13.72
C THR A 30 -2.58 -1.35 12.65
N TYR A 31 -2.30 -0.28 11.90
CA TYR A 31 -3.09 0.16 10.75
C TYR A 31 -2.44 -0.34 9.46
N TYR A 32 -3.15 -1.18 8.71
CA TYR A 32 -2.70 -1.72 7.44
C TYR A 32 -3.33 -0.95 6.27
N ILE A 33 -2.50 -0.53 5.31
CA ILE A 33 -2.94 0.10 4.07
C ILE A 33 -2.30 -0.64 2.91
N THR A 34 -3.14 -1.22 2.06
CA THR A 34 -2.68 -1.82 0.81
C THR A 34 -2.97 -0.86 -0.33
N VAL A 35 -1.94 -0.49 -1.07
CA VAL A 35 -2.06 0.38 -2.25
C VAL A 35 -1.39 -0.27 -3.45
N GLN A 36 -1.94 0.01 -4.62
CA GLN A 36 -1.30 -0.22 -5.90
C GLN A 36 -0.72 1.10 -6.39
N ALA A 37 0.57 1.09 -6.69
CA ALA A 37 1.31 2.21 -7.25
C ALA A 37 1.99 1.79 -8.55
N LYS A 38 2.25 2.76 -9.45
CA LYS A 38 2.99 2.50 -10.68
C LYS A 38 4.46 2.16 -10.42
N ASP A 39 5.06 2.79 -9.43
CA ASP A 39 6.45 2.64 -9.04
C ASP A 39 6.66 2.88 -7.54
N TYR A 40 7.82 2.46 -7.04
CA TYR A 40 8.18 2.57 -5.62
C TYR A 40 8.31 4.04 -5.16
N ARG A 41 8.69 4.97 -6.05
CA ARG A 41 8.83 6.38 -5.70
C ARG A 41 7.48 7.00 -5.36
N SER A 42 6.47 6.75 -6.18
CA SER A 42 5.09 7.20 -5.95
C SER A 42 4.55 6.67 -4.61
N LEU A 43 4.91 5.43 -4.27
CA LEU A 43 4.57 4.81 -2.99
C LEU A 43 5.23 5.52 -1.81
N LEU A 44 6.52 5.87 -1.91
CA LEU A 44 7.22 6.63 -0.87
C LEU A 44 6.59 8.01 -0.67
N GLU A 45 6.29 8.74 -1.76
CA GLU A 45 5.64 10.05 -1.68
C GLU A 45 4.24 9.97 -1.06
N PHE A 46 3.53 8.86 -1.25
CA PHE A 46 2.25 8.64 -0.60
C PHE A 46 2.41 8.49 0.92
N PHE A 47 3.38 7.70 1.38
CA PHE A 47 3.60 7.41 2.80
C PHE A 47 4.50 8.42 3.53
N GLU A 48 5.18 9.33 2.82
CA GLU A 48 6.03 10.38 3.38
C GLU A 48 5.38 11.16 4.54
N PRO A 49 4.08 11.55 4.49
CA PRO A 49 3.44 12.25 5.60
C PRO A 49 3.35 11.42 6.89
N LEU A 50 3.50 10.10 6.80
CA LEU A 50 3.55 9.18 7.94
C LEU A 50 4.98 8.88 8.39
N ALA A 51 6.02 9.30 7.66
CA ALA A 51 7.41 9.00 8.00
C ALA A 51 7.82 9.54 9.38
N SER A 52 7.25 10.67 9.80
CA SER A 52 7.49 11.26 11.13
C SER A 52 6.93 10.44 12.28
N THR A 53 6.03 9.47 12.01
CA THR A 53 5.48 8.58 13.03
C THR A 53 6.44 7.44 13.39
N GLN A 54 7.48 7.19 12.58
CA GLN A 54 8.59 6.23 12.78
C GLN A 54 8.22 4.81 13.25
N THR A 55 6.97 4.41 13.12
CA THR A 55 6.42 3.15 13.67
C THR A 55 5.89 2.20 12.60
N GLY A 56 5.98 2.57 11.32
CA GLY A 56 5.48 1.80 10.19
C GLY A 56 6.58 1.20 9.30
N GLY A 57 6.20 0.21 8.50
CA GLY A 57 7.03 -0.41 7.48
C GLY A 57 6.32 -0.46 6.13
N ILE A 58 7.10 -0.43 5.05
CA ILE A 58 6.58 -0.64 3.70
C ILE A 58 7.01 -2.03 3.24
N HIS A 59 6.02 -2.86 2.92
CA HIS A 59 6.24 -4.21 2.42
C HIS A 59 5.71 -4.31 0.99
N PRO A 60 6.59 -4.48 -0.02
CA PRO A 60 6.14 -4.77 -1.37
C PRO A 60 5.37 -6.09 -1.37
N VAL A 61 4.15 -6.06 -1.89
CA VAL A 61 3.31 -7.26 -2.06
C VAL A 61 2.90 -7.39 -3.51
N THR A 62 2.86 -8.61 -4.03
CA THR A 62 2.41 -8.90 -5.40
C THR A 62 0.99 -9.48 -5.36
N THR A 63 0.28 -9.44 -6.48
CA THR A 63 -1.04 -10.09 -6.57
C THR A 63 -0.88 -11.61 -6.53
N MET A 64 -1.93 -12.34 -6.17
CA MET A 64 -1.91 -13.81 -6.27
C MET A 64 -1.63 -14.29 -7.70
N ASP A 65 -2.12 -13.58 -8.72
CA ASP A 65 -1.77 -13.85 -10.12
C ASP A 65 -0.28 -13.62 -10.43
N GLY A 66 0.30 -12.56 -9.87
CA GLY A 66 1.74 -12.29 -9.99
C GLY A 66 2.57 -13.37 -9.29
N TRP A 67 2.17 -13.74 -8.07
CA TRP A 67 2.81 -14.78 -7.28
C TRP A 67 2.73 -16.15 -7.95
N THR A 68 1.54 -16.55 -8.41
CA THR A 68 1.33 -17.83 -9.11
C THR A 68 2.18 -17.94 -10.37
N LYS A 69 2.36 -16.85 -11.13
CA LYS A 69 3.30 -16.83 -12.27
C LYS A 69 4.78 -16.98 -11.87
N HIS A 70 5.16 -16.55 -10.67
CA HIS A 70 6.54 -16.71 -10.18
C HIS A 70 6.82 -18.16 -9.75
N ILE A 71 5.86 -18.80 -9.07
CA ILE A 71 6.02 -20.17 -8.55
C ILE A 71 5.67 -21.25 -9.59
N ASP A 72 4.81 -20.94 -10.56
CA ASP A 72 4.46 -21.80 -11.68
C ASP A 72 4.37 -20.97 -12.99
N PRO A 73 5.52 -20.69 -13.63
CA PRO A 73 5.59 -19.87 -14.84
C PRO A 73 4.85 -20.47 -16.04
N LYS A 74 4.50 -21.76 -15.98
CA LYS A 74 3.84 -22.49 -17.08
C LYS A 74 2.32 -22.46 -16.98
N ARG A 75 1.75 -21.95 -15.88
CA ARG A 75 0.31 -21.83 -15.68
C ARG A 75 -0.28 -20.80 -16.63
N LYS A 76 -0.89 -21.27 -17.72
CA LYS A 76 -1.70 -20.44 -18.62
C LYS A 76 -3.03 -20.16 -17.94
N GLY A 77 -3.33 -18.88 -17.70
CA GLY A 77 -4.65 -18.41 -17.32
C GLY A 77 -5.61 -18.43 -18.50
#